data_AF-A0A9E0SXW4-F1
#
_entry.id   AF-A0A9E0SXW4-F1
#
_cell.length_a   1.000
_cell.length_b   1.000
_cell.length_c   1.000
_cell.angle_alpha   90.00
_cell.angle_beta   90.00
_cell.angle_gamma   90.00
#
_symmetry.space_group_name_H-M   'P 1'
#
loop_
_entity.id
_entity.type
_entity.pdbx_description
1 polymer ?
#
loop_
_entity_poly.entity_id
_entity_poly.type
_entity_poly.pdbx_seq_one_letter_code
_entity_poly.pdbx_strand_id
1 'polypeptide(L)'
;MACHRSIVAAALLALLLPATALAGDTECTPNREGKPICPAPDSRCVTNRSGDVVCSTPGGGIELDRYGDAACGPGYCTKDLHGDLFCSSAPRGAASTDRYGNAACAVSCVPAKPQACVRPKPMK
;
A
#
# COMPACT_ATOMS: atom_id res chain seq x y z
N MET A 1 44.19 -42.26 27.28
CA MET A 1 45.16 -41.51 26.43
C MET A 1 45.26 -42.21 25.09
N ALA A 2 44.83 -41.53 24.01
CA ALA A 2 44.97 -41.85 22.56
C ALA A 2 44.46 -43.25 22.11
N CYS A 3 43.84 -43.47 20.95
CA CYS A 3 43.90 -42.80 19.66
C CYS A 3 42.64 -43.22 18.87
N HIS A 4 41.77 -42.28 18.49
CA HIS A 4 40.66 -42.54 17.57
C HIS A 4 40.48 -41.31 16.69
N ARG A 5 41.17 -41.27 15.55
CA ARG A 5 40.82 -40.37 14.43
C ARG A 5 41.14 -41.05 13.11
N SER A 6 40.28 -42.00 12.74
CA SER A 6 40.15 -42.45 11.37
C SER A 6 39.47 -41.35 10.54
N ILE A 7 40.20 -40.99 9.49
CA ILE A 7 39.82 -40.31 8.25
C ILE A 7 38.34 -40.50 7.89
N VAL A 8 37.58 -39.40 7.76
CA VAL A 8 36.51 -39.29 6.75
C VAL A 8 36.50 -37.86 6.23
N ALA A 9 37.05 -37.70 5.02
CA ALA A 9 36.76 -36.56 4.18
C ALA A 9 35.29 -36.62 3.77
N ALA A 10 34.49 -35.63 4.18
CA ALA A 10 33.09 -35.54 3.76
C ALA A 10 32.80 -34.11 3.30
N ALA A 11 33.01 -33.93 1.99
CA ALA A 11 32.24 -33.13 1.05
C ALA A 11 31.54 -31.86 1.60
N LEU A 12 32.16 -30.71 1.31
CA LEU A 12 31.49 -29.42 1.21
C LEU A 12 30.49 -29.46 0.04
N LEU A 13 29.25 -29.91 0.29
CA LEU A 13 28.13 -29.69 -0.63
C LEU A 13 27.70 -28.22 -0.53
N ALA A 14 28.09 -27.43 -1.53
CA ALA A 14 27.57 -26.09 -1.74
C ALA A 14 26.06 -26.16 -2.05
N LEU A 15 25.23 -25.73 -1.10
CA LEU A 15 23.81 -25.49 -1.32
C LEU A 15 23.63 -24.28 -2.26
N LEU A 16 23.46 -24.56 -3.55
CA LEU A 16 22.90 -23.63 -4.54
C LEU A 16 21.39 -23.54 -4.32
N LEU A 17 20.94 -22.61 -3.47
CA LEU A 17 19.53 -22.24 -3.42
C LEU A 17 19.21 -21.35 -4.64
N PRO A 18 18.31 -21.75 -5.56
CA PRO A 18 17.81 -20.84 -6.58
C PRO A 18 17.03 -19.73 -5.88
N ALA A 19 17.48 -18.49 -6.06
CA ALA A 19 16.74 -17.31 -5.62
C ALA A 19 15.43 -17.23 -6.41
N THR A 20 14.35 -17.75 -5.85
CA THR A 20 13.01 -17.47 -6.35
C THR A 20 12.74 -15.99 -6.12
N ALA A 21 12.88 -15.19 -7.18
CA ALA A 21 12.48 -13.80 -7.17
C ALA A 21 10.97 -13.75 -6.91
N LEU A 22 10.57 -13.30 -5.73
CA LEU A 22 9.20 -12.90 -5.44
C LEU A 22 8.95 -11.63 -6.27
N ALA A 23 8.42 -11.78 -7.48
CA ALA A 23 7.74 -10.68 -8.14
C ALA A 23 6.60 -10.28 -7.20
N GLY A 24 6.65 -9.06 -6.66
CA GLY A 24 5.53 -8.51 -5.92
C GLY A 24 4.38 -8.35 -6.90
N ASP A 25 3.45 -9.30 -6.89
CA ASP A 25 2.26 -9.24 -7.72
C ASP A 25 1.48 -7.98 -7.32
N THR A 26 1.55 -6.98 -8.19
CA THR A 26 0.62 -5.86 -8.12
C THR A 26 -0.73 -6.45 -8.44
N GLU A 27 -1.56 -6.67 -7.43
CA GLU A 27 -2.87 -7.30 -7.61
C GLU A 27 -3.73 -6.44 -8.53
N CYS A 28 -3.93 -6.91 -9.75
CA CYS A 28 -4.73 -6.22 -10.75
C CYS A 28 -6.20 -6.53 -10.51
N THR A 29 -7.05 -5.51 -10.50
CA THR A 29 -8.50 -5.65 -10.28
C THR A 29 -9.24 -5.31 -11.57
N PRO A 30 -10.26 -6.08 -11.99
CA PRO A 30 -11.08 -5.69 -13.13
C PRO A 30 -11.84 -4.39 -12.86
N ASN A 31 -11.90 -3.50 -13.84
CA ASN A 31 -12.81 -2.37 -13.82
C ASN A 31 -14.25 -2.83 -14.15
N ARG A 32 -15.16 -1.86 -14.23
CA ARG A 32 -16.59 -2.06 -14.52
C ARG A 32 -16.88 -2.70 -15.88
N GLU A 33 -15.94 -2.54 -16.82
CA GLU A 33 -15.99 -3.11 -18.16
C GLU A 33 -15.32 -4.51 -18.21
N GLY A 34 -14.83 -5.02 -17.08
CA GLY A 34 -14.09 -6.28 -16.98
C GLY A 34 -12.62 -6.17 -17.41
N LYS A 35 -12.11 -4.97 -17.75
CA LYS A 35 -10.70 -4.79 -18.13
C LYS A 35 -9.80 -4.72 -16.90
N PRO A 36 -8.66 -5.44 -16.88
CA PRO A 36 -7.76 -5.41 -15.74
C PRO A 36 -7.13 -4.02 -15.56
N ILE A 37 -7.12 -3.55 -14.32
CA ILE A 37 -6.45 -2.35 -13.85
C ILE A 37 -5.35 -2.80 -12.91
N CYS A 38 -4.10 -2.56 -13.30
CA CYS A 38 -2.95 -2.74 -12.42
C CYS A 38 -2.52 -1.36 -11.92
N PRO A 39 -2.73 -1.07 -10.63
CA PRO A 39 -2.37 0.23 -10.08
C PRO A 39 -0.85 0.44 -10.07
N ALA A 40 -0.41 1.70 -9.90
CA ALA A 40 1.02 1.96 -9.76
C ALA A 40 1.55 1.27 -8.49
N PRO A 41 2.81 0.80 -8.46
CA PRO A 41 3.42 0.30 -7.23
C PRO A 41 3.28 1.32 -6.10
N ASP A 42 3.05 0.84 -4.88
CA ASP A 42 2.89 1.68 -3.68
C ASP A 42 1.68 2.65 -3.75
N SER A 43 0.75 2.47 -4.70
CA SER A 43 -0.55 3.16 -4.67
C SER A 43 -1.62 2.27 -4.04
N ARG A 44 -2.63 2.90 -3.47
CA ARG A 44 -3.80 2.23 -2.88
C ARG A 44 -5.03 2.62 -3.68
N CYS A 45 -5.93 1.67 -3.93
CA CYS A 45 -7.14 1.91 -4.71
C CYS A 45 -8.39 1.46 -3.98
N VAL A 46 -9.49 2.13 -4.28
CA VAL A 46 -10.83 1.77 -3.83
C VAL A 46 -11.79 1.86 -5.01
N THR A 47 -12.88 1.10 -4.95
CA THR A 47 -14.03 1.31 -5.83
C THR A 47 -14.93 2.35 -5.18
N ASN A 48 -15.14 3.48 -5.86
CA ASN A 48 -16.02 4.53 -5.34
C ASN A 48 -17.51 4.13 -5.45
N ARG A 49 -18.42 4.93 -4.87
CA ARG A 49 -19.87 4.68 -4.98
C ARG A 49 -20.35 4.61 -6.43
N SER A 50 -19.72 5.39 -7.30
CA SER A 50 -20.09 5.42 -8.70
C SER A 50 -19.77 4.11 -9.34
N GLY A 51 -18.82 3.33 -8.80
CA GLY A 51 -18.26 2.01 -9.14
C GLY A 51 -16.95 2.06 -9.94
N ASP A 52 -16.36 3.24 -10.09
CA ASP A 52 -15.04 3.42 -10.70
C ASP A 52 -13.92 3.03 -9.73
N VAL A 53 -12.86 2.40 -10.25
CA VAL A 53 -11.61 2.22 -9.52
C VAL A 53 -10.87 3.55 -9.50
N VAL A 54 -10.56 4.03 -8.30
CA VAL A 54 -9.85 5.28 -8.04
C VAL A 54 -8.68 4.98 -7.10
N CYS A 55 -7.53 5.59 -7.36
CA CYS A 55 -6.30 5.32 -6.61
C CYS A 55 -5.67 6.59 -6.04
N SER A 56 -4.84 6.42 -5.02
CA SER A 56 -3.88 7.44 -4.59
C SER A 56 -2.70 7.54 -5.58
N THR A 57 -1.89 8.58 -5.45
CA THR A 57 -0.54 8.57 -6.00
C THR A 57 0.35 7.54 -5.26
N PRO A 58 1.48 7.10 -5.84
CA PRO A 58 2.45 6.24 -5.13
C PRO A 58 2.87 6.83 -3.78
N GLY A 59 2.89 6.00 -2.73
CA GLY A 59 3.11 6.39 -1.34
C GLY A 59 1.96 7.15 -0.69
N GLY A 60 0.90 7.43 -1.43
CA GLY A 60 -0.28 8.16 -0.97
C GLY A 60 -1.32 7.27 -0.27
N GLY A 61 -2.26 7.95 0.35
CA GLY A 61 -3.43 7.34 0.99
C GLY A 61 -4.70 7.65 0.23
N ILE A 62 -5.69 6.77 0.40
CA ILE A 62 -7.05 6.93 -0.10
C ILE A 62 -8.01 6.40 0.97
N GLU A 63 -9.09 7.13 1.19
CA GLU A 63 -10.19 6.72 2.08
C GLU A 63 -11.52 7.17 1.47
N LEU A 64 -12.59 6.47 1.82
CA LEU A 64 -13.95 6.90 1.47
C LEU A 64 -14.47 7.85 2.55
N ASP A 65 -15.04 8.99 2.15
CA ASP A 65 -15.72 9.90 3.07
C ASP A 65 -17.04 9.31 3.60
N ARG A 66 -17.75 10.05 4.45
CA ARG A 66 -19.04 9.63 5.03
C ARG A 66 -20.15 9.39 4.00
N TYR A 67 -19.99 9.89 2.78
CA TYR A 67 -20.95 9.74 1.71
C TYR A 67 -20.57 8.57 0.77
N GLY A 68 -19.33 8.09 0.82
CA GLY A 68 -18.78 7.06 -0.05
C GLY A 68 -17.99 7.61 -1.25
N ASP A 69 -17.60 8.88 -1.22
CA ASP A 69 -16.68 9.46 -2.21
C ASP A 69 -15.22 9.25 -1.79
N ALA A 70 -14.37 8.92 -2.74
CA ALA A 70 -12.94 8.75 -2.49
C ALA A 70 -12.26 10.11 -2.33
N ALA A 71 -11.44 10.23 -1.29
CA ALA A 71 -10.51 11.35 -1.11
C ALA A 71 -9.10 10.81 -0.87
N CYS A 72 -8.12 11.48 -1.46
CA CYS A 72 -6.72 11.05 -1.43
C CYS A 72 -5.82 12.12 -0.83
N GLY A 73 -4.62 11.71 -0.45
CA GLY A 73 -3.57 12.62 0.01
C GLY A 73 -2.17 12.04 -0.20
N PRO A 74 -1.13 12.84 0.08
CA PRO A 74 0.25 12.51 -0.26
C PRO A 74 0.82 11.35 0.58
N GLY A 75 0.35 11.16 1.82
CA GLY A 75 0.62 9.98 2.66
C GLY A 75 -0.66 9.27 3.08
N TYR A 76 -0.56 8.31 4.01
CA TYR A 76 -1.72 7.57 4.50
C TYR A 76 -2.74 8.49 5.16
N CYS A 77 -4.01 8.08 5.12
CA CYS A 77 -5.15 8.89 5.57
C CYS A 77 -5.86 8.25 6.76
N THR A 78 -6.58 9.09 7.51
CA THR A 78 -7.40 8.72 8.66
C THR A 78 -8.61 9.65 8.76
N LYS A 79 -9.60 9.26 9.54
CA LYS A 79 -10.77 10.09 9.88
C LYS A 79 -10.62 10.62 11.29
N ASP A 80 -10.96 11.88 11.49
CA ASP A 80 -11.20 12.41 12.83
C ASP A 80 -12.59 11.95 13.36
N LEU A 81 -12.94 12.35 14.57
CA LEU A 81 -14.22 12.05 15.20
C LEU A 81 -15.43 12.69 14.49
N HIS A 82 -15.23 13.78 13.75
CA HIS A 82 -16.28 14.39 12.92
C HIS A 82 -16.47 13.67 11.57
N GLY A 83 -15.56 12.73 11.24
CA GLY A 83 -15.51 12.04 9.97
C GLY A 83 -14.79 12.82 8.88
N ASP A 84 -14.11 13.91 9.23
CA ASP A 84 -13.28 14.66 8.30
C ASP A 84 -11.99 13.89 8.01
N LEU A 85 -11.61 13.86 6.73
CA LEU A 85 -10.49 13.06 6.25
C LEU A 85 -9.21 13.88 6.19
N PHE A 86 -8.18 13.35 6.85
CA PHE A 86 -6.85 13.94 6.88
C PHE A 86 -5.81 12.91 6.47
N CYS A 87 -4.82 13.34 5.71
CA CYS A 87 -3.69 12.52 5.30
C CYS A 87 -2.38 13.12 5.80
N SER A 88 -1.39 12.27 6.02
CA SER A 88 -0.02 12.74 6.22
C SER A 88 0.43 13.55 5.01
N SER A 89 1.10 14.68 5.27
CA SER A 89 1.75 15.50 4.24
C SER A 89 2.97 14.83 3.60
N ALA A 90 3.58 13.87 4.29
CA ALA A 90 4.72 13.11 3.79
C ALA A 90 4.27 11.82 3.07
N PRO A 91 4.84 11.51 1.89
CA PRO A 91 4.69 10.20 1.24
C PRO A 91 5.02 9.05 2.18
N ARG A 92 4.15 8.02 2.19
CA ARG A 92 4.18 6.88 3.11
C ARG A 92 4.11 7.23 4.60
N GLY A 93 3.88 8.51 4.93
CA GLY A 93 3.72 8.93 6.31
C GLY A 93 2.41 8.40 6.89
N ALA A 94 2.47 7.92 8.12
CA ALA A 94 1.32 7.40 8.84
C ALA A 94 0.32 8.51 9.20
N ALA A 95 -0.96 8.15 9.22
CA ALA A 95 -2.02 8.93 9.84
C ALA A 95 -2.88 7.99 10.70
N SER A 96 -3.30 8.49 11.86
CA SER A 96 -4.11 7.77 12.83
C SER A 96 -5.00 8.76 13.58
N THR A 97 -6.00 8.27 14.29
CA THR A 97 -6.82 9.11 15.17
C THR A 97 -6.22 9.07 16.58
N ASP A 98 -6.04 10.22 17.22
CA ASP A 98 -5.57 10.31 18.61
C ASP A 98 -6.68 9.97 19.63
N ARG A 99 -6.33 9.99 20.93
CA ARG A 99 -7.27 9.70 22.02
C ARG A 99 -8.43 10.69 22.17
N TYR A 100 -8.32 11.87 21.56
CA TYR A 100 -9.35 12.92 21.59
C TYR A 100 -10.19 12.92 20.33
N GLY A 101 -9.90 12.02 19.37
CA GLY A 101 -10.60 11.95 18.11
C GLY A 101 -10.01 12.85 17.01
N ASN A 102 -8.85 13.49 17.23
CA ASN A 102 -8.23 14.31 16.18
C ASN A 102 -7.36 13.46 15.26
N ALA A 103 -7.19 13.89 14.02
CA ALA A 103 -6.17 13.30 13.15
C ALA A 103 -4.76 13.61 13.67
N ALA A 104 -3.95 12.57 13.82
CA ALA A 104 -2.53 12.61 14.18
C ALA A 104 -1.72 11.99 13.03
N CYS A 105 -0.80 12.79 12.46
CA CYS A 105 -0.01 12.41 11.28
C CYS A 105 1.49 12.44 11.60
N ALA A 106 2.27 11.61 10.90
CA ALA A 106 3.70 11.47 11.13
C ALA A 106 4.52 12.77 10.94
N VAL A 107 4.07 13.67 10.06
CA VAL A 107 4.70 14.99 9.84
C VAL A 107 3.70 16.10 10.11
N SER A 108 2.71 16.26 9.24
CA SER A 108 1.58 17.16 9.44
C SER A 108 0.35 16.59 8.73
N CYS A 109 -0.82 16.97 9.20
CA CYS A 109 -2.08 16.57 8.58
C CYS A 109 -2.49 17.60 7.53
N VAL A 110 -2.88 17.12 6.34
CA VAL A 110 -3.50 17.93 5.29
C VAL A 110 -4.88 17.36 4.97
N PRO A 111 -5.88 18.20 4.64
CA PRO A 111 -7.19 17.70 4.22
C PRO A 111 -7.07 16.79 3.00
N ALA A 112 -7.71 15.61 3.05
CA ALA A 112 -7.84 14.75 1.89
C ALA A 112 -8.73 15.41 0.85
N LYS A 113 -8.42 15.21 -0.44
CA LYS A 113 -9.15 15.85 -1.54
C LYS A 113 -9.48 14.84 -2.64
N PRO A 114 -10.70 14.84 -3.20
CA PRO A 114 -11.03 14.03 -4.36
C PRO A 114 -10.11 14.30 -5.55
N GLN A 115 -9.68 15.56 -5.72
CA GLN A 115 -8.79 15.99 -6.81
C GLN A 115 -7.35 15.46 -6.67
N ALA A 116 -6.97 14.98 -5.48
CA ALA A 116 -5.67 14.34 -5.28
C ALA A 116 -5.68 12.86 -5.70
N CYS A 117 -6.85 12.30 -6.01
CA CYS A 117 -6.96 10.95 -6.51
C CYS A 117 -6.69 10.86 -8.01
N VAL A 118 -6.22 9.70 -8.46
CA VAL A 118 -5.95 9.39 -9.86
C VAL A 118 -6.85 8.27 -10.34
N ARG A 119 -7.29 8.36 -11.61
CA ARG A 119 -7.98 7.27 -12.28
C ARG A 119 -6.93 6.43 -13.03
N PRO A 120 -6.70 5.17 -12.63
CA PRO A 120 -5.75 4.31 -13.33
C PRO A 120 -6.28 3.95 -14.72
N LYS A 121 -5.35 3.73 -15.66
CA LYS A 121 -5.70 3.35 -17.03
C LYS A 121 -5.88 1.83 -17.13
N PRO A 122 -6.90 1.33 -17.85
CA PRO A 122 -6.99 -0.08 -18.20
C PRO A 122 -5.73 -0.54 -18.94
N MET A 123 -5.28 -1.77 -18.68
CA MET A 123 -4.29 -2.39 -19.55
C MET A 123 -4.89 -2.58 -20.95
N LYS A 124 -4.03 -2.46 -21.96
CA LYS A 124 -4.40 -2.65 -23.37
C LYS A 124 -4.52 -4.12 -23.71
#